data_AF-A0A8J5IYS0-F1
#
_entry.id   AF-A0A8J5IYS0-F1
#
_cell.length_a   1.000
_cell.length_b   1.000
_cell.length_c   1.000
_cell.angle_alpha   90.00
_cell.angle_beta   90.00
_cell.angle_gamma   90.00
#
_symmetry.space_group_name_H-M   'P 1'
#
loop_
_entity.id
_entity.type
_entity.pdbx_description
1 polymer ?
#
loop_
_entity_poly.entity_id
_entity_poly.type
_entity_poly.pdbx_seq_one_letter_code
_entity_poly.pdbx_strand_id
1 'polypeptide(L)'
;MYDSMGGKRNRKRLQKMATEIRAGPLHDDSYNDLEVTEPMQTDSDSCGVFVCRLFWTCVSSEAPSDVSPAGVTKLRWEMLHAIMKVQPR
;
A
#
# COMPACT_ATOMS: atom_id res chain seq x y z
N MET A 1 4.89 -3.73 -6.60
CA MET A 1 5.35 -2.32 -6.52
C MET A 1 4.15 -1.42 -6.71
N TYR A 2 3.92 -0.53 -5.76
CA TYR A 2 2.80 0.40 -5.79
C TYR A 2 3.25 1.74 -5.22
N ASP A 3 2.85 2.81 -5.88
CA ASP A 3 3.03 4.19 -5.43
C ASP A 3 1.80 4.98 -5.90
N SER A 4 0.95 5.37 -4.97
CA SER A 4 -0.29 6.12 -5.28
C SER A 4 -0.04 7.48 -5.92
N MET A 5 1.18 8.03 -5.82
CA MET A 5 1.59 9.27 -6.49
C MET A 5 2.28 9.02 -7.84
N GLY A 6 2.57 7.76 -8.20
CA GLY A 6 3.22 7.40 -9.45
C GLY A 6 4.62 8.02 -9.65
N GLY A 7 5.32 8.33 -8.56
CA GLY A 7 6.59 9.05 -8.60
C GLY A 7 7.72 8.20 -9.20
N LYS A 8 8.32 8.66 -10.30
CA LYS A 8 9.46 7.97 -10.96
C LYS A 8 10.60 7.62 -9.99
N ARG A 9 10.89 8.49 -9.02
CA ARG A 9 11.93 8.27 -8.01
C ARG A 9 11.59 7.11 -7.06
N ASN A 10 10.34 7.04 -6.60
CA ASN A 10 9.90 5.97 -5.71
C ASN A 10 9.84 4.63 -6.44
N ARG A 11 9.40 4.62 -7.69
CA ARG A 11 9.41 3.42 -8.53
C ARG A 11 10.80 2.79 -8.63
N LYS A 12 11.83 3.59 -8.92
CA LYS A 12 13.23 3.10 -8.95
C LYS A 12 13.69 2.54 -7.60
N ARG A 13 13.28 3.15 -6.49
CA ARG A 13 13.59 2.67 -5.14
C ARG A 13 12.91 1.34 -4.85
N LEU A 14 11.62 1.22 -5.20
CA LEU A 14 10.85 -0.01 -5.04
C LEU A 14 11.44 -1.16 -5.87
N GLN A 15 11.84 -0.91 -7.13
CA GLN A 15 12.50 -1.89 -8.00
C GLN A 15 13.82 -2.38 -7.40
N LYS A 16 14.63 -1.46 -6.86
CA LYS A 16 15.88 -1.81 -6.18
C LYS A 16 15.64 -2.70 -4.96
N MET A 17 14.67 -2.34 -4.11
CA MET A 17 14.31 -3.16 -2.95
C MET A 17 13.79 -4.54 -3.36
N ALA A 18 12.95 -4.63 -4.39
CA ALA A 18 12.46 -5.92 -4.90
C ALA A 18 13.61 -6.81 -5.41
N THR A 19 14.56 -6.23 -6.14
CA THR A 19 15.77 -6.92 -6.61
C THR A 19 16.61 -7.43 -5.44
N GLU A 20 16.84 -6.61 -4.41
CA GLU A 20 17.60 -6.99 -3.21
C GLU A 20 16.92 -8.12 -2.42
N ILE A 21 15.58 -8.09 -2.31
CA ILE A 21 14.81 -9.14 -1.63
C ILE A 21 14.88 -10.47 -2.40
N ARG A 22 14.74 -10.42 -3.74
CA ARG A 22 14.83 -11.60 -4.61
C ARG A 22 16.22 -12.24 -4.56
N ALA A 23 17.27 -11.43 -4.69
CA ALA A 23 18.64 -11.93 -4.72
C ALA A 23 19.15 -12.42 -3.35
N GLY A 24 18.58 -11.91 -2.25
CA GLY A 24 18.97 -12.28 -0.90
C GLY A 24 17.95 -13.20 -0.22
N PRO A 25 17.05 -12.67 0.65
CA PRO A 25 16.15 -13.47 1.49
C PRO A 25 15.31 -14.54 0.78
N LEU A 26 14.85 -14.28 -0.44
CA LEU A 26 14.06 -15.27 -1.19
C LEU A 26 14.96 -16.27 -1.93
N HIS A 27 16.10 -15.81 -2.45
CA HIS A 27 17.01 -16.56 -3.32
C HIS A 27 16.25 -17.34 -4.40
N ASP A 28 15.28 -16.68 -5.03
CA ASP A 28 14.34 -17.30 -5.96
C ASP A 28 13.96 -16.31 -7.08
N ASP A 29 14.34 -16.67 -8.30
CA ASP A 29 14.07 -15.90 -9.51
C ASP A 29 12.70 -16.21 -10.13
N SER A 30 11.92 -17.12 -9.55
CA SER A 30 10.54 -17.39 -9.99
C SER A 30 9.56 -16.28 -9.61
N TYR A 31 9.93 -15.41 -8.66
CA TYR A 31 9.11 -14.28 -8.26
C TYR A 31 9.13 -13.17 -9.31
N ASN A 32 7.94 -12.77 -9.74
CA ASN A 32 7.75 -11.68 -10.69
C ASN A 32 7.49 -10.34 -10.00
N ASP A 33 8.07 -9.29 -10.57
CA ASP A 33 7.80 -7.91 -10.16
C ASP A 33 6.42 -7.48 -10.66
N LEU A 34 5.41 -7.53 -9.78
CA LEU A 34 4.08 -7.02 -10.09
C LEU A 34 4.04 -5.49 -9.91
N GLU A 35 3.67 -4.73 -10.94
CA GLU A 35 3.37 -3.29 -10.80
C GLU A 35 1.86 -3.08 -10.68
N VAL A 36 1.45 -2.34 -9.65
CA VAL A 36 0.07 -1.91 -9.43
C VAL A 36 0.01 -0.42 -9.78
N THR A 37 -0.83 -0.07 -10.74
CA THR A 37 -0.93 1.32 -11.25
C THR A 37 -2.08 2.11 -10.64
N GLU A 38 -3.04 1.44 -10.01
CA GLU A 38 -4.26 2.07 -9.48
C GLU A 38 -4.64 1.47 -8.11
N PRO A 39 -5.34 2.23 -7.25
CA PRO A 39 -5.82 3.60 -7.48
C PRO A 39 -4.73 4.66 -7.26
N MET A 40 -4.77 5.75 -8.03
CA MET A 40 -3.92 6.92 -7.85
C MET A 40 -4.53 7.91 -6.84
N GLN A 41 -3.71 8.50 -5.98
CA GLN A 41 -4.16 9.55 -5.08
C GLN A 41 -4.04 10.93 -5.75
N THR A 42 -4.88 11.86 -5.32
CA THR A 42 -4.89 13.25 -5.85
C THR A 42 -4.49 14.29 -4.81
N ASP A 43 -4.24 13.87 -3.57
CA ASP A 43 -3.81 14.73 -2.47
C ASP A 43 -2.32 14.51 -2.12
N SER A 44 -1.81 15.32 -1.19
CA SER A 44 -0.40 15.28 -0.78
C SER A 44 -0.13 14.42 0.45
N ASP A 45 -1.16 13.91 1.13
CA ASP A 45 -1.04 13.33 2.47
C ASP A 45 -1.65 11.92 2.63
N SER A 46 -2.30 11.35 1.62
CA SER A 46 -2.94 10.04 1.72
C SER A 46 -2.07 8.83 1.37
N CYS A 47 -0.78 8.99 1.06
CA CYS A 47 0.03 7.89 0.50
C CYS A 47 0.11 6.68 1.43
N GLY A 48 0.20 6.92 2.73
CA GLY A 48 0.14 5.86 3.74
C GLY A 48 -1.20 5.13 3.75
N VAL A 49 -2.31 5.84 3.58
CA VAL A 49 -3.66 5.25 3.56
C VAL A 49 -3.84 4.35 2.35
N PHE A 50 -3.40 4.79 1.17
CA PHE A 50 -3.46 4.00 -0.06
C PHE A 50 -2.58 2.74 0.03
N VAL A 51 -1.38 2.84 0.62
CA VAL A 51 -0.51 1.68 0.87
C VAL A 51 -1.17 0.68 1.83
N CYS A 52 -1.72 1.15 2.95
CA CYS A 52 -2.45 0.28 3.89
C CYS A 52 -3.66 -0.40 3.24
N ARG A 53 -4.43 0.35 2.43
CA ARG A 53 -5.55 -0.20 1.65
C ARG A 53 -5.08 -1.29 0.68
N LEU A 54 -3.99 -1.08 -0.05
CA LEU A 54 -3.44 -2.11 -0.94
C LEU A 54 -3.11 -3.39 -0.17
N PHE A 55 -2.39 -3.29 0.94
CA PHE A 55 -2.08 -4.46 1.75
C PHE A 55 -3.33 -5.16 2.27
N TRP A 56 -4.36 -4.40 2.66
CA TRP A 56 -5.66 -4.97 3.03
C TRP A 56 -6.27 -5.77 1.87
N THR A 57 -6.30 -5.22 0.64
CA THR A 57 -6.85 -5.95 -0.52
C THR A 57 -6.13 -7.28 -0.81
N CYS A 58 -4.85 -7.40 -0.43
CA CYS A 58 -4.11 -8.64 -0.59
C CYS A 58 -4.51 -9.74 0.41
N VAL A 59 -5.17 -9.40 1.51
CA VAL A 59 -5.50 -10.33 2.61
C VAL A 59 -6.98 -10.46 2.91
N SER A 60 -7.84 -9.59 2.37
CA SER A 60 -9.29 -9.65 2.60
C SER A 60 -10.08 -9.00 1.46
N SER A 61 -11.20 -9.63 1.08
CA SER A 61 -12.21 -9.09 0.16
C SER A 61 -12.96 -7.89 0.70
N GLU A 62 -12.94 -7.67 2.02
CA GLU A 62 -13.66 -6.60 2.71
C GLU A 62 -12.92 -5.26 2.67
N ALA A 63 -11.79 -5.19 1.98
CA ALA A 63 -11.02 -3.95 1.84
C ALA A 63 -11.86 -2.85 1.17
N PRO A 64 -11.98 -1.64 1.76
CA PRO A 64 -12.80 -0.58 1.20
C PRO A 64 -12.37 -0.18 -0.21
N SER A 65 -13.31 -0.11 -1.15
CA SER A 65 -13.01 0.25 -2.54
C SER A 65 -13.06 1.76 -2.82
N ASP A 66 -13.84 2.51 -2.04
CA ASP A 66 -14.03 3.96 -2.17
C ASP A 66 -12.75 4.73 -1.80
N VAL A 67 -12.16 5.37 -2.81
CA VAL A 67 -10.96 6.21 -2.71
C VAL A 67 -11.25 7.69 -3.01
N SER A 68 -12.52 8.10 -2.96
CA SER A 68 -12.89 9.51 -2.96
C SER A 68 -12.33 10.21 -1.70
N PRO A 69 -12.24 11.55 -1.67
CA PRO A 69 -11.81 12.27 -0.46
C PRO A 69 -12.62 11.90 0.79
N ALA A 70 -13.93 11.67 0.64
CA ALA A 70 -14.81 11.21 1.71
C ALA A 70 -14.49 9.76 2.13
N GLY A 71 -14.31 8.85 1.17
CA GLY A 71 -13.93 7.46 1.42
C GLY A 71 -12.58 7.34 2.13
N VAL A 72 -11.58 8.09 1.69
CA VAL A 72 -10.26 8.17 2.34
C VAL A 72 -10.38 8.71 3.77
N THR A 73 -11.18 9.77 3.98
CA THR A 73 -11.43 10.31 5.32
C THR A 73 -12.07 9.25 6.24
N LYS A 74 -13.08 8.52 5.75
CA LYS A 74 -13.73 7.43 6.47
C LYS A 74 -12.71 6.34 6.83
N LEU A 75 -11.87 5.94 5.87
CA LEU A 75 -10.85 4.93 6.07
C LEU A 75 -9.82 5.33 7.13
N ARG A 76 -9.38 6.60 7.17
CA ARG A 76 -8.51 7.12 8.23
C ARG A 76 -9.15 6.95 9.62
N TRP A 77 -10.43 7.26 9.76
CA TRP A 77 -11.17 7.10 11.01
C TRP A 77 -11.33 5.63 11.41
N GLU A 78 -11.63 4.75 10.44
CA GLU A 78 -11.74 3.31 10.69
C GLU A 78 -10.41 2.71 11.17
N MET A 79 -9.29 3.10 10.55
CA MET A 79 -7.94 2.71 10.97
C MET A 79 -7.62 3.22 12.39
N LEU A 80 -7.88 4.50 12.67
CA LEU A 80 -7.66 5.06 14.00
C LEU A 80 -8.50 4.35 15.06
N HIS A 81 -9.77 4.13 14.79
CA HIS A 81 -10.68 3.43 15.70
C HIS A 81 -10.24 1.98 15.95
N ALA A 82 -9.74 1.28 14.91
CA ALA A 82 -9.16 -0.05 15.06
C ALA A 82 -7.92 -0.02 15.97
N ILE A 83 -7.00 0.93 15.76
CA ILE A 83 -5.80 1.10 16.59
C ILE A 83 -6.17 1.39 18.05
N MET A 84 -7.12 2.28 18.29
CA MET A 84 -7.57 2.62 19.65
C MET A 84 -8.24 1.45 20.38
N LYS A 85 -8.78 0.47 19.65
CA LYS A 85 -9.35 -0.75 20.22
C LYS A 85 -8.32 -1.83 20.52
N VAL A 86 -7.10 -1.70 19.99
CA VAL A 86 -6.00 -2.58 20.36
C VAL A 86 -5.58 -2.21 21.78
N GLN A 87 -5.94 -3.05 22.75
CA GLN A 87 -5.43 -2.93 24.11
C GLN A 87 -3.90 -3.08 24.07
N PRO A 88 -3.12 -2.18 24.72
CA PRO A 88 -1.69 -2.40 24.90
C PRO A 88 -1.48 -3.76 25.57
N ARG A 89 -0.61 -4.58 24.98
CA ARG A 89 -0.19 -5.86 25.58
C ARG A 89 0.77 -5.62 26.74
#